data_AF-Q4T3F6-F1
#
_entry.id   AF-Q4T3F6-F1
#
_cell.length_a   1.000
_cell.length_b   1.000
_cell.length_c   1.000
_cell.angle_alpha   90.00
_cell.angle_beta   90.00
_cell.angle_gamma   90.00
#
_symmetry.space_group_name_H-M   'P 1'
#
loop_
_entity.id
_entity.type
_entity.pdbx_description
1 polymer ?
#
loop_
_entity_poly.entity_id
_entity_poly.type
_entity_poly.pdbx_seq_one_letter_code
_entity_poly.pdbx_strand_id
1 'polypeptide(L)' 'QWRKHWFVLCDTSLRYYRDIEAEELNDLDGEIDLASCVNVSDCEVEKNYGLQIQTKRAVFTLSAMTSRIQRNWVKLL' A
#
# COMPACT_ATOMS: atom_id res chain seq x y z
N GLN A 1 2.79 -11.14 10.87
CA GLN A 1 1.92 -10.31 11.73
C GLN A 1 1.73 -8.96 11.05
N TRP A 2 0.52 -8.41 11.05
CA TRP A 2 0.20 -7.10 10.47
C TRP A 2 0.92 -5.97 11.20
N ARG A 3 1.49 -5.02 10.44
CA ARG A 3 2.12 -3.79 10.94
C ARG A 3 1.42 -2.58 10.34
N LYS A 4 1.22 -1.54 11.15
CA LYS A 4 0.69 -0.26 10.68
C LYS A 4 1.85 0.53 10.09
N HIS A 5 1.64 1.07 8.89
CA HIS A 5 2.56 1.97 8.22
C HIS A 5 1.82 3.20 7.71
N TRP A 6 2.56 4.27 7.48
CA TRP A 6 2.11 5.45 6.80
C TRP A 6 2.44 5.33 5.31
N PHE A 7 1.41 5.34 4.44
CA PHE A 7 1.57 5.14 3.01
C PHE A 7 1.41 6.45 2.25
N VAL A 8 2.32 6.70 1.32
CA VAL A 8 2.36 7.90 0.48
C VAL A 8 2.43 7.47 -0.98
N LEU A 9 1.44 7.91 -1.76
CA LEU A 9 1.44 7.70 -3.20
C LEU A 9 2.30 8.77 -3.87
N CYS A 10 3.34 8.35 -4.57
CA CYS A 10 4.14 9.18 -5.46
C CYS A 10 3.90 8.76 -6.92
N ASP A 11 4.49 9.48 -7.88
CA ASP A 11 4.20 9.32 -9.32
C ASP A 11 4.26 7.86 -9.81
N THR A 12 5.34 7.15 -9.51
CA THR A 12 5.56 5.76 -9.97
C THR A 12 5.74 4.76 -8.84
N SER A 13 5.42 5.16 -7.60
CA SER A 13 5.74 4.36 -6.43
C SER A 13 4.81 4.58 -5.27
N LEU A 14 4.50 3.51 -4.54
CA LEU A 14 3.83 3.58 -3.24
C LEU A 14 4.88 3.42 -2.15
N ARG A 15 5.23 4.52 -1.49
CA ARG A 15 6.18 4.54 -0.38
C ARG A 15 5.49 4.27 0.94
N TYR A 16 6.19 3.62 1.86
CA TYR A 16 5.69 3.42 3.20
C TYR A 16 6.76 3.69 4.27
N TYR A 17 6.30 4.28 5.35
CA TYR A 17 7.08 4.70 6.50
C TYR A 17 6.48 4.10 7.77
N ARG A 18 7.23 4.08 8.86
CA ARG A 18 6.70 3.64 10.17
C ARG A 18 5.59 4.55 10.70
N ASP A 19 5.71 5.86 10.47
CA ASP A 19 4.81 6.91 10.97
C ASP A 19 5.00 8.21 10.16
N ILE A 20 4.28 9.27 10.55
CA ILE A 20 4.33 10.59 9.89
C ILE A 20 5.66 11.33 10.13
N GLU A 21 6.29 11.15 11.30
CA GLU A 21 7.58 11.78 11.60
C GLU A 21 8.68 11.23 10.69
N ALA A 22 8.64 9.91 10.42
CA ALA A 22 9.53 9.26 9.48
C ALA A 22 9.32 9.75 8.03
N GLU A 23 8.08 10.03 7.61
CA GLU A 23 7.82 10.66 6.31
C GLU A 23 8.48 12.06 6.23
N GLU A 24 8.26 12.91 7.24
CA GLU A 24 8.82 14.26 7.27
C GLU A 24 10.36 14.27 7.22
N LEU A 25 10.99 13.27 7.83
CA LEU A 25 12.44 13.07 7.82
C LEU A 25 12.96 12.29 6.60
N ASN A 26 12.07 11.81 5.72
CA ASN A 26 12.38 10.88 4.62
C ASN A 26 13.10 9.59 5.07
N ASP A 27 12.79 9.10 6.27
CA ASP A 27 13.30 7.82 6.83
C ASP A 27 12.44 6.65 6.35
N LEU A 28 12.71 6.19 5.13
CA LEU A 28 11.88 5.24 4.38
C LEU A 28 12.03 3.79 4.87
N ASP A 29 10.91 3.14 5.21
CA ASP A 29 10.88 1.69 5.51
C ASP A 29 10.89 0.84 4.23
N GLY A 30 10.27 1.33 3.16
CA GLY A 30 10.33 0.71 1.84
C GLY A 30 9.39 1.31 0.80
N GLU A 31 9.44 0.74 -0.39
CA GLU A 31 8.72 1.24 -1.57
C GLU A 31 8.22 0.09 -2.44
N ILE A 32 7.03 0.25 -2.99
CA ILE A 32 6.46 -0.62 -4.02
C ILE A 32 6.52 0.13 -5.34
N ASP A 33 7.31 -0.39 -6.29
CA ASP A 33 7.41 0.15 -7.66
C ASP A 33 6.13 -0.14 -8.45
N LEU A 34 5.31 0.90 -8.63
CA LEU A 34 4.04 0.82 -9.33
C LEU A 34 4.20 0.82 -10.85
N ALA A 35 5.35 1.24 -11.40
CA ALA A 35 5.61 1.11 -12.84
C ALA A 35 5.69 -0.37 -13.27
N SER A 36 5.96 -1.27 -12.31
CA SER A 36 5.94 -2.72 -12.49
C SER A 36 4.61 -3.37 -12.06
N CYS A 37 3.60 -2.58 -11.69
CA CYS A 37 2.29 -3.08 -11.29
C CYS A 37 1.58 -3.75 -12.47
N VAL A 38 0.99 -4.91 -12.19
CA VAL A 38 0.27 -5.75 -13.15
C VAL A 38 -1.22 -5.73 -12.84
N ASN A 39 -1.58 -5.71 -11.55
CA ASN A 39 -2.96 -5.73 -11.11
C ASN A 39 -3.10 -5.17 -9.69
N VAL A 40 -4.25 -4.55 -9.42
CA VAL A 40 -4.68 -4.14 -8.08
C VAL A 40 -6.11 -4.62 -7.88
N SER A 41 -6.36 -5.34 -6.79
CA SER A 41 -7.69 -5.88 -6.50
C SER A 41 -7.99 -5.88 -5.01
N ASP A 42 -9.28 -5.88 -4.66
CA ASP A 42 -9.70 -6.23 -3.31
C ASP A 42 -9.44 -7.71 -3.02
N CYS A 43 -9.28 -8.03 -1.73
CA CYS A 43 -9.14 -9.40 -1.26
C CYS A 43 -9.68 -9.57 0.16
N GLU A 44 -9.99 -10.81 0.53
CA GLU A 44 -10.31 -11.16 1.90
C GLU A 44 -9.04 -11.24 2.74
N VAL A 45 -9.09 -10.63 3.93
CA VAL A 45 -8.02 -10.64 4.92
C VAL A 45 -8.63 -10.78 6.30
N GLU A 46 -7.85 -11.30 7.26
CA GLU A 46 -8.29 -11.47 8.65
C GLU A 46 -8.68 -10.14 9.34
N LYS A 47 -8.21 -8.99 8.82
CA LYS A 47 -8.36 -7.68 9.45
C LYS A 47 -8.76 -6.59 8.45
N ASN A 48 -9.88 -5.93 8.72
CA ASN A 48 -10.44 -4.81 7.93
C ASN A 48 -10.67 -5.16 6.45
N TYR A 49 -10.35 -4.24 5.52
CA TYR A 49 -10.59 -4.37 4.09
C TYR A 49 -9.27 -4.58 3.34
N GLY A 50 -9.09 -5.78 2.78
CA GLY A 50 -7.86 -6.19 2.13
C GLY A 50 -7.73 -5.65 0.71
N LEU A 51 -6.51 -5.35 0.30
CA LEU A 51 -6.18 -5.06 -1.09
C LEU A 51 -4.85 -5.75 -1.44
N GLN A 52 -4.73 -6.23 -2.67
CA GLN A 52 -3.51 -6.80 -3.21
C GLN A 52 -2.98 -5.94 -4.33
N ILE A 53 -1.69 -5.62 -4.24
CA ILE A 53 -0.92 -4.98 -5.31
C ILE A 53 0.00 -6.04 -5.87
N GLN A 54 -0.26 -6.48 -7.09
CA GLN A 54 0.59 -7.41 -7.80
C GLN A 54 1.56 -6.64 -8.69
N THR A 55 2.85 -6.84 -8.48
CA THR A 55 3.92 -6.39 -9.37
C THR A 55 4.46 -7.57 -10.15
N LYS A 56 5.33 -7.31 -11.14
CA LYS A 56 6.04 -8.36 -11.88
C LYS A 56 6.89 -9.27 -11.00
N ARG A 57 7.28 -8.83 -9.79
CA ARG A 57 8.23 -9.53 -8.91
C ARG A 57 7.61 -10.03 -7.60
N ALA A 58 6.55 -9.39 -7.12
CA ALA A 58 5.98 -9.66 -5.81
C ALA A 58 4.50 -9.28 -5.72
N VAL A 59 3.81 -9.88 -4.77
CA VAL A 59 2.44 -9.51 -4.37
C VAL A 59 2.49 -8.92 -2.98
N PHE A 60 1.93 -7.72 -2.82
CA PHE A 60 1.83 -7.03 -1.54
C PHE A 60 0.38 -7.04 -1.09
N THR A 61 0.12 -7.51 0.13
CA THR A 61 -1.22 -7.47 0.73
C THR A 61 -1.27 -6.35 1.76
N LEU A 62 -2.16 -5.38 1.55
CA LEU A 62 -2.43 -4.28 2.45
C LEU A 62 -3.81 -4.43 3.10
N SER A 63 -3.99 -3.80 4.27
CA SER A 63 -5.26 -3.75 4.98
C SER A 63 -5.64 -2.30 5.24
N ALA A 64 -6.73 -1.85 4.64
CA ALA A 64 -7.27 -0.51 4.83
C ALA A 64 -8.32 -0.49 5.94
N MET A 65 -8.30 0.55 6.77
CA MET A 65 -9.22 0.66 7.93
C MET A 65 -10.69 0.81 7.52
N THR A 66 -10.98 1.29 6.31
CA THR A 66 -12.35 1.46 5.81
C THR A 66 -12.46 1.01 4.36
N SER A 67 -13.64 0.55 3.95
CA SER A 67 -13.94 0.14 2.57
C SER A 67 -13.82 1.30 1.58
N ARG A 68 -14.01 2.55 2.03
CA ARG A 68 -13.80 3.74 1.21
C ARG A 68 -12.32 3.95 0.90
N ILE A 69 -11.45 3.80 1.89
CA ILE A 69 -10.00 3.91 1.69
C ILE A 69 -9.52 2.80 0.75
N GLN A 70 -9.93 1.56 0.98
CA GLN A 70 -9.60 0.43 0.11
C GLN A 70 -10.01 0.69 -1.36
N ARG A 71 -11.27 1.05 -1.61
CA ARG A 71 -11.76 1.33 -2.97
C ARG A 71 -11.03 2.49 -3.63
N ASN A 72 -10.64 3.50 -2.87
CA ASN A 72 -9.82 4.59 -3.40
C ASN A 72 -8.45 4.08 -3.85
N TRP A 73 -7.78 3.23 -3.06
CA TRP A 73 -6.51 2.63 -3.45
C TRP A 73 -6.63 1.74 -4.69
N VAL A 74 -7.65 0.87 -4.76
CA VAL A 74 -7.89 0.01 -5.94
C VAL A 74 -8.20 0.82 -7.20
N LYS A 75 -8.76 2.03 -7.06
CA LYS A 75 -9.07 2.90 -8.20
C LYS A 75 -7.88 3.76 -8.64
N LEU A 76 -7.02 4.16 -7.70
CA LEU A 76 -5.91 5.09 -7.94
C LEU A 76 -4.63 4.38 -8.37
N LEU A 77 -4.43 3.15 -7.93
CA LEU A 77 -3.30 2.28 -8.29
C LEU A 77 -3.69 1.38 -9.46
#